data_AF-A0A2D3W7P9-F1
#
_entry.id   AF-A0A2D3W7P9-F1
#
_cell.length_a   1.000
_cell.length_b   1.000
_cell.length_c   1.000
_cell.angle_alpha   90.00
_cell.angle_beta   90.00
_cell.angle_gamma   90.00
#
_symmetry.space_group_name_H-M   'P 1'
#
loop_
_entity.id
_entity.type
_entity.pdbx_description
1 polymer ?
#
loop_
_entity_poly.entity_id
_entity_poly.type
_entity_poly.pdbx_seq_one_letter_code
_entity_poly.pdbx_strand_id
1 'polypeptide(L)'
;MDGNYLAADIDLLAVGSKKQETILQNDGLMGNINSNEMGTVGEMNRALKNEEFPDRQLVHHGGENNFMNADSRLLPERDFPMTAYSPDGKVAVLKNEEELKKYFHTQKLKGYELQPNPYWGWGEYDPMIGYK
;
A
#
# COMPACT_ATOMS: atom_id res chain seq x y z
N MET A 1 34.64 -9.44 1.53
CA MET A 1 33.33 -9.28 2.18
C MET A 1 32.34 -9.91 1.22
N ASP A 2 31.74 -11.03 1.62
CA ASP A 2 30.55 -11.51 0.89
C ASP A 2 29.45 -10.50 1.18
N GLY A 3 29.01 -9.78 0.15
CA GLY A 3 27.93 -8.81 0.29
C GLY A 3 26.63 -9.50 0.69
N ASN A 4 25.73 -8.76 1.35
CA ASN A 4 24.40 -9.28 1.63
C ASN A 4 23.68 -9.55 0.30
N TYR A 5 23.12 -10.75 0.16
CA TYR A 5 22.26 -11.08 -0.97
C TYR A 5 20.99 -10.23 -0.92
N LEU A 6 20.60 -9.65 -2.05
CA LEU A 6 19.33 -8.94 -2.19
C LEU A 6 18.23 -9.94 -2.54
N ALA A 7 17.08 -9.77 -1.91
CA ALA A 7 15.85 -10.50 -2.20
C ALA A 7 14.70 -9.49 -2.33
N ALA A 8 13.55 -9.95 -2.83
CA ALA A 8 12.35 -9.12 -2.85
C ALA A 8 11.94 -8.72 -1.43
N ASP A 9 11.49 -7.48 -1.30
CA ASP A 9 10.87 -6.90 -0.13
C ASP A 9 9.34 -7.05 -0.18
N ILE A 10 8.67 -6.44 0.79
CA ILE A 10 7.21 -6.40 0.91
C ILE A 10 6.77 -5.02 0.42
N ASP A 11 6.31 -4.98 -0.82
CA ASP A 11 5.71 -3.80 -1.42
C ASP A 11 4.29 -3.58 -0.87
N LEU A 12 4.06 -2.41 -0.30
CA LEU A 12 2.73 -2.01 0.12
C LEU A 12 1.97 -1.47 -1.08
N LEU A 13 0.72 -1.91 -1.26
CA LEU A 13 -0.16 -1.30 -2.25
C LEU A 13 -0.68 0.07 -1.79
N ALA A 14 -1.22 0.11 -0.57
CA ALA A 14 -1.82 1.28 0.05
C ALA A 14 -2.03 1.03 1.55
N VAL A 15 -2.03 2.09 2.35
CA VAL A 15 -2.40 2.03 3.77
C VAL A 15 -3.58 2.95 4.04
N GLY A 16 -4.71 2.38 4.47
CA GLY A 16 -5.91 3.15 4.81
C GLY A 16 -5.95 3.59 6.28
N SER A 17 -6.41 4.81 6.54
CA SER A 17 -6.58 5.33 7.91
C SER A 17 -7.88 6.10 8.07
N LYS A 18 -8.43 6.16 9.28
CA LYS A 18 -9.56 7.07 9.58
C LYS A 18 -9.11 8.51 9.80
N LYS A 19 -7.80 8.75 9.92
CA LYS A 19 -7.22 10.09 9.96
C LYS A 19 -6.96 10.55 8.53
N GLN A 20 -7.36 11.77 8.23
CA GLN A 20 -7.01 12.39 6.95
C GLN A 20 -5.55 12.84 7.00
N GLU A 21 -4.71 12.11 6.28
CA GLU A 21 -3.27 12.34 6.18
C GLU A 21 -2.94 12.54 4.70
N THR A 22 -2.89 13.79 4.25
CA THR A 22 -2.81 14.13 2.81
C THR A 22 -1.46 14.69 2.38
N ILE A 23 -0.53 14.93 3.30
CA ILE A 23 0.78 15.48 2.94
C ILE A 23 1.71 14.32 2.61
N LEU A 24 1.82 14.03 1.31
CA LEU A 24 2.92 13.24 0.78
C LEU A 24 4.21 14.04 0.92
N GLN A 25 5.21 13.40 1.50
CA GLN A 25 6.58 13.89 1.52
C GLN A 25 7.40 12.96 0.62
N ASN A 26 8.30 13.53 -0.17
CA ASN A 26 9.32 12.74 -0.84
C ASN A 26 10.46 12.56 0.15
N ASP A 27 10.49 11.40 0.80
CA ASP A 27 11.59 10.99 1.65
C ASP A 27 12.69 10.42 0.75
N GLY A 28 13.92 10.95 0.86
CA GLY A 28 15.04 10.53 0.01
C GLY A 28 15.41 9.04 0.10
N LEU A 29 14.80 8.30 1.03
CA LEU A 29 14.95 6.86 1.20
C LEU A 29 13.65 6.09 0.87
N MET A 30 12.48 6.58 1.31
CA MET A 30 11.20 5.88 1.20
C MET A 30 10.33 6.31 0.01
N GLY A 31 10.79 7.26 -0.81
CA GLY A 31 10.01 7.81 -1.92
C GLY A 31 8.83 8.66 -1.43
N ASN A 32 7.75 8.70 -2.21
CA ASN A 32 6.55 9.45 -1.84
C ASN A 32 5.76 8.69 -0.76
N ILE A 33 5.71 9.25 0.44
CA ILE A 33 5.10 8.60 1.61
C ILE A 33 4.38 9.62 2.49
N ASN A 34 3.27 9.22 3.11
CA ASN A 34 2.60 10.03 4.15
C ASN A 34 2.94 9.52 5.57
N SER A 35 2.57 10.27 6.60
CA SER A 35 2.94 9.93 7.99
C SER A 35 2.32 8.60 8.48
N ASN A 36 1.12 8.26 7.99
CA ASN A 36 0.43 7.02 8.34
C ASN A 36 1.12 5.79 7.73
N GLU A 37 1.58 5.91 6.49
CA GLU A 37 2.41 4.90 5.84
C GLU A 37 3.77 4.77 6.51
N MET A 38 4.44 5.88 6.82
CA MET A 38 5.73 5.87 7.53
C MET A 38 5.63 5.14 8.87
N GLY A 39 4.57 5.42 9.65
CA GLY A 39 4.28 4.69 10.88
C GLY A 39 4.05 3.20 10.63
N THR A 40 3.32 2.85 9.56
CA THR A 40 3.04 1.45 9.20
C THR A 40 4.30 0.70 8.79
N VAL A 41 5.16 1.29 7.96
CA VAL A 41 6.46 0.73 7.57
C VAL A 41 7.32 0.46 8.80
N GLY A 42 7.42 1.45 9.70
CA GLY A 42 8.17 1.32 10.95
C GLY A 42 7.67 0.17 11.83
N GLU A 43 6.34 0.08 12.02
CA GLU A 43 5.71 -0.97 12.83
C GLU A 43 5.83 -2.36 12.20
N MET A 44 5.70 -2.49 10.87
CA MET A 44 5.90 -3.76 10.18
C MET A 44 7.33 -4.25 10.31
N ASN A 45 8.32 -3.38 10.06
CA ASN A 45 9.72 -3.74 10.24
C ASN A 45 10.04 -4.09 11.69
N ARG A 46 9.46 -3.39 12.67
CA ARG A 46 9.59 -3.73 14.10
C ARG A 46 9.01 -5.12 14.42
N ALA A 47 7.82 -5.43 13.90
CA ALA A 47 7.11 -6.68 14.16
C ALA A 47 7.73 -7.90 13.44
N LEU A 48 8.39 -7.69 12.30
CA LEU A 48 8.98 -8.76 11.48
C LEU A 48 10.46 -9.06 11.82
N LYS A 49 11.06 -8.30 12.74
CA LYS A 49 12.37 -8.62 13.30
C LYS A 49 12.33 -9.90 14.11
N ASN A 50 13.41 -10.66 14.05
CA ASN A 50 13.63 -11.84 14.89
C ASN A 50 15.09 -11.88 15.37
N GLU A 51 15.41 -12.82 16.25
CA GLU A 51 16.76 -12.94 16.82
C GLU A 51 17.84 -13.27 15.77
N GLU A 52 17.46 -13.97 14.70
CA GLU A 52 18.36 -14.34 13.60
C GLU A 52 18.71 -13.13 12.70
N PHE A 53 17.79 -12.18 12.58
CA PHE A 53 17.93 -11.00 11.73
C PHE A 53 17.43 -9.73 12.44
N PRO A 54 18.14 -9.24 13.47
CA PRO A 54 17.69 -8.13 14.31
C PRO A 54 17.64 -6.78 13.56
N ASP A 55 18.41 -6.63 12.49
CA ASP A 55 18.51 -5.40 11.68
C ASP A 55 17.73 -5.48 10.37
N ARG A 56 16.98 -6.57 10.14
CA ARG A 56 16.22 -6.76 8.91
C ARG A 56 15.15 -5.67 8.77
N GLN A 57 15.11 -5.11 7.57
CA GLN A 57 14.00 -4.31 7.05
C GLN A 57 13.45 -5.07 5.84
N LEU A 58 12.12 -5.27 5.83
CA LEU A 58 11.40 -5.95 4.76
C LEU A 58 10.43 -5.03 4.04
N VAL A 59 10.20 -3.82 4.55
CA VAL A 59 9.38 -2.80 3.89
C VAL A 59 10.24 -1.54 3.78
N HIS A 60 10.43 -1.01 2.58
CA HIS A 60 11.40 0.07 2.34
C HIS A 60 10.77 1.39 1.89
N HIS A 61 9.53 1.39 1.41
CA HIS A 61 8.90 2.59 0.86
C HIS A 61 7.39 2.67 1.17
N GLY A 62 6.80 3.81 0.79
CA GLY A 62 5.37 4.04 0.85
C GLY A 62 4.58 3.11 -0.08
N GLY A 63 3.26 3.29 -0.07
CA GLY A 63 2.36 2.51 -0.91
C GLY A 63 2.52 2.82 -2.41
N GLU A 64 2.34 1.80 -3.25
CA GLU A 64 2.30 1.92 -4.72
C GLU A 64 1.23 2.93 -5.20
N ASN A 65 0.17 3.14 -4.41
CA ASN A 65 -0.81 4.18 -4.64
C ASN A 65 -0.22 5.61 -4.67
N ASN A 66 0.99 5.82 -4.14
CA ASN A 66 1.72 7.08 -4.17
C ASN A 66 2.91 7.08 -5.14
N PHE A 67 3.11 6.02 -5.92
CA PHE A 67 4.16 5.96 -6.93
C PHE A 67 3.78 6.82 -8.14
N MET A 68 4.18 8.09 -8.11
CA MET A 68 3.77 9.11 -9.09
C MET A 68 4.58 9.03 -10.39
N ASN A 69 4.53 7.88 -11.06
CA ASN A 69 5.16 7.66 -12.35
C ASN A 69 4.11 7.38 -13.43
N ALA A 70 3.98 8.32 -14.37
CA ALA A 70 3.05 8.18 -15.49
C ALA A 70 3.38 6.99 -16.41
N ASP A 71 4.60 6.44 -16.39
CA ASP A 71 4.93 5.25 -17.18
C ASP A 71 4.57 3.94 -16.47
N SER A 72 4.18 4.02 -15.19
CA SER A 72 3.59 2.92 -14.41
C SER A 72 2.06 2.91 -14.51
N ARG A 73 1.54 3.40 -15.64
CA ARG A 73 0.11 3.42 -15.97
C ARG A 73 -0.44 2.00 -15.86
N LEU A 74 -1.55 1.88 -15.12
CA LEU A 74 -2.29 0.66 -14.83
C LEU A 74 -1.63 -0.25 -13.79
N LEU A 75 -2.45 -0.76 -12.87
CA LEU A 75 -2.09 -1.90 -12.04
C LEU A 75 -1.84 -3.11 -12.96
N PRO A 76 -0.59 -3.57 -13.10
CA PRO A 76 -0.33 -4.70 -13.97
C PRO A 76 -0.99 -5.96 -13.39
N GLU A 77 -1.62 -6.77 -14.25
CA GLU A 77 -2.30 -8.02 -13.83
C GLU A 77 -1.38 -8.96 -13.02
N ARG A 78 -0.06 -8.83 -13.18
CA ARG A 78 0.96 -9.59 -12.46
C ARG A 78 1.01 -9.33 -10.95
N ASP A 79 0.45 -8.22 -10.47
CA ASP A 79 0.47 -7.90 -9.04
C ASP A 79 -0.62 -8.66 -8.28
N PHE A 80 -1.53 -9.33 -9.00
CA PHE A 80 -2.53 -10.20 -8.40
C PHE A 80 -2.00 -11.64 -8.25
N PRO A 81 -2.33 -12.34 -7.15
CA PRO A 81 -3.23 -11.89 -6.09
C PRO A 81 -2.59 -10.95 -5.07
N MET A 82 -3.35 -9.96 -4.61
CA MET A 82 -2.96 -9.08 -3.51
C MET A 82 -3.58 -9.53 -2.19
N THR A 83 -2.91 -9.27 -1.08
CA THR A 83 -3.44 -9.56 0.27
C THR A 83 -3.73 -8.26 1.00
N ALA A 84 -4.95 -8.13 1.53
CA ALA A 84 -5.37 -6.99 2.32
C ALA A 84 -5.67 -7.43 3.77
N TYR A 85 -5.16 -6.66 4.73
CA TYR A 85 -5.38 -6.88 6.15
C TYR A 85 -6.31 -5.78 6.68
N SER A 86 -7.47 -6.17 7.22
CA SER A 86 -8.44 -5.25 7.80
C SER A 86 -8.19 -5.05 9.30
N PRO A 87 -8.55 -3.89 9.89
CA PRO A 87 -8.32 -3.61 11.32
C PRO A 87 -9.06 -4.54 12.29
N ASP A 88 -10.07 -5.28 11.82
CA ASP A 88 -10.75 -6.33 12.59
C ASP A 88 -10.03 -7.69 12.54
N GLY A 89 -8.80 -7.72 12.00
CA GLY A 89 -7.98 -8.92 11.85
C GLY A 89 -8.37 -9.80 10.66
N LYS A 90 -9.39 -9.42 9.88
CA LYS A 90 -9.75 -10.18 8.67
C LYS A 90 -8.70 -10.01 7.59
N VAL A 91 -8.46 -11.10 6.87
CA VAL A 91 -7.57 -11.14 5.71
C VAL A 91 -8.41 -11.39 4.47
N ALA A 92 -8.23 -10.56 3.45
CA ALA A 92 -8.84 -10.73 2.13
C ALA A 92 -7.74 -10.97 1.09
N VAL A 93 -7.99 -11.89 0.16
CA VAL A 93 -7.11 -12.12 -0.99
C VAL A 93 -7.86 -11.63 -2.23
N LEU A 94 -7.36 -10.55 -2.82
CA LEU A 94 -7.94 -9.86 -3.96
C LEU A 94 -7.31 -10.44 -5.23
N LYS A 95 -8.14 -10.98 -6.12
CA LYS A 95 -7.68 -11.75 -7.29
C LYS A 95 -7.55 -10.93 -8.56
N ASN A 96 -8.12 -9.73 -8.58
CA ASN A 96 -8.17 -8.86 -9.74
C ASN A 96 -8.48 -7.42 -9.31
N GLU A 97 -8.38 -6.52 -10.28
CA GLU A 97 -8.61 -5.08 -10.09
C GLU A 97 -10.04 -4.77 -9.64
N GLU A 98 -11.04 -5.49 -10.13
CA GLU A 98 -12.45 -5.29 -9.75
C GLU A 98 -12.71 -5.62 -8.27
N GLU A 99 -12.08 -6.67 -7.75
CA GLU A 99 -12.11 -6.98 -6.31
C GLU A 99 -11.41 -5.92 -5.49
N LEU A 100 -10.30 -5.37 -6.01
CA LEU A 100 -9.58 -4.28 -5.36
C LEU A 100 -10.41 -2.99 -5.32
N LYS A 101 -11.05 -2.59 -6.41
CA LYS A 101 -11.97 -1.44 -6.46
C LYS A 101 -13.12 -1.61 -5.45
N LYS A 102 -13.73 -2.80 -5.38
CA LYS A 102 -14.78 -3.13 -4.40
C LYS A 102 -14.27 -3.06 -2.97
N TYR A 103 -13.04 -3.52 -2.72
CA TYR A 103 -12.41 -3.42 -1.41
C TYR A 103 -12.19 -1.95 -1.03
N PHE A 104 -11.61 -1.14 -1.91
CA PHE A 104 -11.41 0.31 -1.72
C PHE A 104 -12.73 1.01 -1.39
N HIS A 105 -13.77 0.75 -2.18
CA HIS A 105 -15.11 1.28 -1.94
C HIS A 105 -15.66 0.88 -0.56
N THR A 106 -15.56 -0.41 -0.20
CA THR A 106 -16.03 -0.91 1.10
C THR A 106 -15.30 -0.26 2.28
N GLN A 107 -13.99 -0.03 2.17
CA GLN A 107 -13.23 0.65 3.23
C GLN A 107 -13.57 2.14 3.29
N LYS A 108 -13.75 2.81 2.14
CA LYS A 108 -14.23 4.20 2.10
C LYS A 108 -15.59 4.37 2.77
N LEU A 109 -16.55 3.47 2.53
CA LEU A 109 -17.85 3.48 3.21
C LEU A 109 -17.75 3.31 4.73
N LYS A 110 -16.67 2.71 5.24
CA LYS A 110 -16.36 2.58 6.67
C LYS A 110 -15.61 3.79 7.25
N GLY A 111 -15.36 4.81 6.44
CA GLY A 111 -14.67 6.04 6.81
C GLY A 111 -13.15 5.95 6.78
N TYR A 112 -12.57 5.01 6.03
CA TYR A 112 -11.13 4.98 5.79
C TYR A 112 -10.77 5.86 4.59
N GLU A 113 -9.79 6.73 4.78
CA GLU A 113 -9.10 7.47 3.74
C GLU A 113 -8.12 6.55 3.04
N LEU A 114 -8.41 6.28 1.76
CA LEU A 114 -7.67 5.35 0.93
C LEU A 114 -7.90 5.77 -0.53
N GLN A 115 -6.88 6.28 -1.19
CA GLN A 115 -6.99 6.79 -2.56
C GLN A 115 -6.17 5.90 -3.49
N PRO A 116 -6.69 5.56 -4.68
CA PRO A 116 -5.90 4.88 -5.69
C PRO A 116 -4.83 5.84 -6.24
N ASN A 117 -3.83 5.27 -6.90
CA ASN A 117 -2.93 6.08 -7.71
C ASN A 117 -3.74 6.80 -8.81
N PRO A 118 -3.57 8.12 -9.01
CA PRO A 118 -4.27 8.84 -10.06
C PRO A 118 -3.96 8.33 -11.48
N TYR A 119 -2.84 7.62 -11.68
CA TYR A 119 -2.45 7.06 -12.98
C TYR A 119 -3.07 5.68 -13.29
N TRP A 120 -3.79 5.05 -12.35
CA TRP A 120 -4.44 3.75 -12.59
C TRP A 120 -5.70 3.84 -13.45
N GLY A 121 -6.23 5.05 -13.70
CA GLY A 121 -7.35 5.24 -14.63
C GLY A 121 -8.73 4.87 -14.07
N TRP A 122 -8.87 4.68 -12.75
CA TRP A 122 -10.13 4.32 -12.07
C TRP A 122 -11.20 5.43 -12.07
N GLY A 123 -10.84 6.63 -12.51
CA GLY A 123 -11.72 7.79 -12.55
C GLY A 123 -12.09 8.33 -11.16
N GLU A 124 -13.13 9.16 -11.13
CA GLU A 124 -13.65 9.75 -9.89
C GLU A 124 -14.43 8.73 -9.05
N TYR A 125 -14.32 8.86 -7.74
CA TYR A 125 -15.04 8.02 -6.79
C TYR A 125 -16.52 8.42 -6.69
N ASP A 126 -17.42 7.45 -6.82
CA ASP A 126 -18.85 7.61 -6.57
C ASP A 126 -19.25 6.88 -5.25
N PRO A 127 -19.86 7.56 -4.26
CA PRO A 127 -20.28 6.93 -3.01
C PRO A 127 -21.34 5.82 -3.14
N MET A 128 -22.08 5.77 -4.25
CA MET A 128 -23.15 4.79 -4.49
C MET A 128 -22.64 3.53 -5.20
N ILE A 129 -21.61 3.65 -6.04
CA ILE A 129 -21.13 2.55 -6.89
C ILE A 129 -19.63 2.24 -6.77
N GLY A 130 -18.82 3.15 -6.23
CA GLY A 130 -17.38 3.01 -6.09
C GLY A 130 -16.58 3.63 -7.24
N TYR A 131 -15.43 3.04 -7.54
CA TYR A 131 -14.59 3.40 -8.69
C TYR A 131 -15.06 2.70 -9.96
N LYS A 132 -14.82 3.31 -11.12
CA LYS A 132 -15.19 2.75 -12.43
C LYS A 132 -14.18 1.72 -12.91
#